data_AF-A0A1Q7P415-F1
#
_entry.id   AF-A0A1Q7P415-F1
#
_cell.length_a   1.000
_cell.length_b   1.000
_cell.length_c   1.000
_cell.angle_alpha   90.00
_cell.angle_beta   90.00
_cell.angle_gamma   90.00
#
_symmetry.space_group_name_H-M   'P 1'
#
loop_
_entity.id
_entity.type
_entity.pdbx_description
1 polymer ?
#
loop_
_entity_poly.entity_id
_entity_poly.type
_entity_poly.pdbx_seq_one_letter_code
_entity_poly.pdbx_strand_id
1 'polypeptide(L)'
;MSDLAEFYRTWNALKETSTGMMLTMNFDKLVQVYGEDVTLPGFTEIGEGLRDEGAFSIGISSRPTKVRDEFLRQADYHIKVQSWNGHLLIYGVKPFTHIHGATFNFDKGYPSLDLIEIV
;
A
#
# COMPACT_ATOMS: atom_id res chain seq x y z
N MET A 1 7.78 19.22 11.55
CA MET A 1 8.50 18.59 12.69
C MET A 1 7.55 18.12 13.80
N SER A 2 6.45 18.82 14.09
CA SER A 2 5.43 18.37 15.06
C SER A 2 4.80 17.02 14.70
N ASP A 3 4.40 16.83 13.45
CA ASP A 3 3.59 15.67 13.04
C ASP A 3 4.39 14.36 13.05
N LEU A 4 5.70 14.43 12.78
CA LEU A 4 6.59 13.28 12.88
C LEU A 4 6.83 12.88 14.34
N ALA A 5 7.01 13.86 15.23
CA ALA A 5 7.13 13.59 16.66
C ALA A 5 5.84 12.98 17.22
N GLU A 6 4.69 13.47 16.76
CA GLU A 6 3.37 12.92 17.09
C GLU A 6 3.21 11.47 16.60
N PHE A 7 3.62 11.20 15.37
CA PHE A 7 3.62 9.86 14.79
C PHE A 7 4.43 8.90 15.64
N TYR A 8 5.69 9.22 15.96
CA TYR A 8 6.55 8.33 16.75
C TYR A 8 6.05 8.12 18.16
N ARG A 9 5.54 9.17 18.81
CA ARG A 9 4.94 9.03 20.14
C ARG A 9 3.79 8.03 20.11
N THR A 10 2.92 8.13 19.12
CA THR A 10 1.77 7.23 18.96
C THR A 10 2.21 5.81 18.60
N TRP A 11 3.16 5.67 17.67
CA TRP A 11 3.71 4.38 17.25
C TRP A 11 4.34 3.61 18.42
N ASN A 12 5.19 4.29 19.19
CA ASN A 12 5.87 3.68 20.33
C ASN A 12 4.88 3.29 21.45
N ALA A 13 3.85 4.11 21.71
CA ALA A 13 2.80 3.75 22.67
C ALA A 13 1.98 2.53 22.23
N LEU A 14 1.71 2.40 20.92
CA LEU A 14 1.05 1.21 20.36
C LEU A 14 1.91 -0.04 20.50
N LYS A 15 3.22 0.07 20.25
CA LYS A 15 4.18 -1.03 20.42
C LYS A 15 4.17 -1.62 21.83
N GLU A 16 4.05 -0.77 22.86
CA GLU A 16 4.03 -1.24 24.26
C GLU A 16 2.75 -2.01 24.63
N THR A 17 1.67 -1.83 23.87
CA THR A 17 0.32 -2.30 24.27
C THR A 17 -0.29 -3.31 23.31
N SER A 18 0.30 -3.51 22.13
CA SER A 18 -0.28 -4.31 21.05
C SER A 18 0.57 -5.55 20.75
N THR A 19 -0.08 -6.68 20.48
CA THR A 19 0.59 -7.93 20.06
C THR A 19 0.83 -8.01 18.55
N GLY A 20 0.34 -7.02 17.80
CA GLY A 20 0.55 -6.85 16.38
C GLY A 20 0.16 -5.43 15.96
N MET A 21 0.86 -4.89 14.96
CA MET A 21 0.70 -3.50 14.53
C MET A 21 0.36 -3.43 13.05
N MET A 22 -0.47 -2.44 12.69
CA MET A 22 -0.81 -2.16 11.30
C MET A 22 -0.66 -0.66 11.01
N LEU A 23 -0.11 -0.34 9.84
CA LEU A 23 0.04 1.03 9.37
C LEU A 23 -0.51 1.21 7.96
N THR A 24 -1.52 2.08 7.82
CA THR A 24 -2.04 2.47 6.51
C THR A 24 -1.53 3.86 6.16
N MET A 25 -0.90 4.00 4.99
CA MET A 25 -0.39 5.26 4.48
C MET A 25 -1.06 5.65 3.16
N ASN A 26 -1.52 6.89 3.07
CA ASN A 26 -1.94 7.50 1.81
C ASN A 26 -0.82 8.40 1.30
N PHE A 27 -0.04 7.92 0.32
CA PHE A 27 1.10 8.64 -0.22
C PHE A 27 0.69 9.89 -0.99
N ASP A 28 -0.49 9.90 -1.62
CA ASP A 28 -0.98 11.06 -2.34
C ASP A 28 -1.28 12.21 -1.37
N LYS A 29 -1.88 11.89 -0.22
CA LYS A 29 -2.14 12.86 0.84
C LYS A 29 -0.84 13.36 1.48
N LEU A 30 0.11 12.46 1.69
CA LEU A 30 1.42 12.83 2.24
C LEU A 30 2.12 13.84 1.33
N VAL A 31 2.18 13.57 0.02
CA VAL A 31 2.73 14.49 -0.97
C VAL A 31 1.91 15.79 -1.07
N GLN A 32 0.58 15.73 -0.95
CA GLN A 32 -0.26 16.93 -0.95
C GLN A 32 0.08 17.88 0.21
N VAL A 33 0.36 17.35 1.40
CA VAL A 33 0.61 18.14 2.60
C VAL A 33 2.06 18.61 2.69
N TYR A 34 3.01 17.74 2.36
CA TYR A 34 4.43 17.99 2.62
C TYR A 34 5.29 18.19 1.35
N GLY A 35 4.73 17.98 0.15
CA GLY A 35 5.43 18.10 -1.13
C GLY A 35 6.09 16.80 -1.63
N GLU A 36 6.57 16.82 -2.87
CA GLU A 36 7.25 15.69 -3.53
C GLU A 36 8.68 15.45 -3.00
N ASP A 37 9.36 16.52 -2.59
CA ASP A 37 10.73 16.47 -2.06
C ASP A 37 10.75 16.21 -0.56
N VAL A 38 9.68 15.63 -0.02
CA VAL A 38 9.63 15.23 1.38
C VAL A 38 10.60 14.07 1.61
N THR A 39 11.85 14.41 1.84
CA THR A 39 12.83 13.54 2.46
C THR A 39 12.46 13.50 3.93
N LEU A 40 11.67 12.50 4.36
CA LEU A 40 11.55 12.24 5.79
C LEU A 40 12.75 11.37 6.17
N PRO A 41 13.69 11.84 7.01
CA PRO A 41 14.56 10.95 7.77
C PRO A 41 13.75 9.82 8.43
N GLY A 42 12.50 10.13 8.79
CA GLY A 42 11.55 9.19 9.36
C GLY A 42 11.03 8.09 8.44
N PHE A 43 11.16 8.13 7.11
CA PHE A 43 10.65 7.00 6.29
C PHE A 43 11.49 5.74 6.42
N THR A 44 12.81 5.89 6.47
CA THR A 44 13.71 4.76 6.72
C THR A 44 13.45 4.18 8.10
N GLU A 45 13.38 5.04 9.12
CA GLU A 45 13.09 4.68 10.51
C GLU A 45 11.68 4.05 10.67
N ILE A 46 10.66 4.54 9.96
CA ILE A 46 9.33 3.91 9.92
C ILE A 46 9.42 2.54 9.26
N GLY A 47 10.13 2.41 8.13
CA GLY A 47 10.32 1.13 7.44
C GLY A 47 11.06 0.10 8.30
N GLU A 48 12.10 0.53 9.01
CA GLU A 48 12.84 -0.28 9.98
C GLU A 48 11.95 -0.69 11.15
N GLY A 49 11.23 0.26 11.76
CA GLY A 49 10.28 -0.04 12.84
C GLY A 49 9.15 -0.98 12.42
N LEU A 50 8.66 -0.88 11.18
CA LEU A 50 7.68 -1.82 10.66
C LEU A 50 8.25 -3.24 10.56
N ARG A 51 9.50 -3.37 10.11
CA ARG A 51 10.17 -4.65 9.94
C ARG A 51 10.50 -5.30 11.29
N ASP A 52 11.07 -4.53 12.21
CA ASP A 52 11.51 -5.04 13.53
C ASP A 52 10.33 -5.54 14.37
N GLU A 53 9.18 -4.88 14.26
CA GLU A 53 7.96 -5.29 14.97
C GLU A 53 7.12 -6.34 14.22
N GLY A 54 7.54 -6.77 13.03
CA GLY A 54 6.73 -7.65 12.17
C GLY A 54 5.36 -7.05 11.83
N ALA A 55 5.29 -5.71 11.75
CA ALA A 55 4.06 -4.98 11.54
C ALA A 55 3.60 -5.05 10.08
N PHE A 56 2.28 -5.00 9.88
CA PHE A 56 1.69 -5.02 8.55
C PHE A 56 1.46 -3.60 8.02
N SER A 57 2.05 -3.26 6.87
CA SER A 57 1.86 -1.93 6.26
C SER A 57 1.14 -1.97 4.92
N ILE A 58 0.19 -1.06 4.71
CA ILE A 58 -0.47 -0.83 3.43
C ILE A 58 -0.18 0.59 2.96
N GLY A 59 0.45 0.72 1.79
CA GLY A 59 0.61 2.00 1.09
C GLY A 59 -0.39 2.14 -0.05
N ILE A 60 -1.09 3.27 -0.11
CA ILE A 60 -2.06 3.59 -1.16
C ILE A 60 -1.56 4.81 -1.94
N SER A 61 -1.54 4.69 -3.26
CA SER A 61 -1.22 5.80 -4.16
C SER A 61 -1.95 5.66 -5.49
N SER A 62 -2.46 6.78 -6.00
CA SER A 62 -3.13 6.86 -7.30
C SER A 62 -2.22 7.37 -8.42
N ARG A 63 -1.11 8.03 -8.07
CA ARG A 63 -0.20 8.66 -9.04
C ARG A 63 1.26 8.33 -8.77
N PRO A 64 2.13 8.36 -9.78
CA PRO A 64 3.56 8.31 -9.55
C PRO A 64 4.05 9.47 -8.71
N THR A 65 4.71 9.17 -7.59
CA THR A 65 5.36 10.15 -6.71
C THR A 65 6.69 9.60 -6.24
N LYS A 66 7.62 10.48 -5.84
CA LYS A 66 8.91 10.04 -5.29
C LYS A 66 8.74 9.21 -4.02
N VAL A 67 7.78 9.59 -3.17
CA VAL A 67 7.44 8.89 -1.93
C VAL A 67 6.97 7.47 -2.21
N ARG A 68 6.07 7.28 -3.18
CA ARG A 68 5.63 5.95 -3.60
C ARG A 68 6.83 5.09 -4.02
N ASP A 69 7.73 5.65 -4.82
CA ASP A 69 8.88 4.92 -5.36
C ASP A 69 9.91 4.53 -4.30
N GLU A 70 10.00 5.29 -3.21
CA GLU A 70 10.80 4.93 -2.02
C GLU A 70 10.22 3.69 -1.33
N PHE A 71 8.93 3.73 -0.99
CA PHE A 71 8.26 2.64 -0.27
C PHE A 71 8.11 1.37 -1.12
N LEU A 72 7.97 1.50 -2.45
CA LEU A 72 7.94 0.37 -3.35
C LEU A 72 9.20 -0.51 -3.28
N ARG A 73 10.36 0.07 -2.93
CA ARG A 73 11.59 -0.71 -2.73
C ARG A 73 11.50 -1.64 -1.54
N GLN A 74 10.77 -1.24 -0.50
CA GLN A 74 10.61 -2.00 0.74
C GLN A 74 9.40 -2.94 0.73
N ALA A 75 8.42 -2.70 -0.14
CA ALA A 75 7.20 -3.50 -0.20
C ALA A 75 7.48 -4.96 -0.61
N ASP A 76 6.91 -5.91 0.13
CA ASP A 76 6.90 -7.33 -0.24
C ASP A 76 5.97 -7.58 -1.44
N TYR A 77 4.82 -6.90 -1.44
CA TYR A 77 3.81 -6.98 -2.48
C TYR A 77 3.47 -5.61 -3.05
N HIS A 78 3.42 -5.51 -4.38
CA HIS A 78 2.90 -4.35 -5.09
C HIS A 78 1.77 -4.80 -6.00
N ILE A 79 0.53 -4.42 -5.66
CA ILE A 79 -0.67 -4.73 -6.45
C ILE A 79 -1.12 -3.47 -7.16
N LYS A 80 -1.36 -3.56 -8.47
CA LYS A 80 -1.93 -2.48 -9.26
C LYS A 80 -3.38 -2.77 -9.59
N VAL A 81 -4.23 -1.80 -9.33
CA VAL A 81 -5.66 -1.79 -9.67
C VAL A 81 -5.88 -0.69 -10.69
N GLN A 82 -6.44 -1.02 -11.86
CA GLN A 82 -6.73 -0.03 -12.89
C GLN A 82 -8.00 -0.38 -13.67
N SER A 83 -8.63 0.64 -14.23
CA SER A 83 -9.68 0.47 -15.24
C SER A 83 -9.05 0.39 -16.62
N TRP A 84 -9.47 -0.58 -17.43
CA TRP A 84 -9.05 -0.74 -18.83
C TRP A 84 -10.22 -1.19 -19.69
N ASN A 85 -10.60 -0.40 -20.70
CA ASN A 85 -11.72 -0.70 -21.61
C ASN A 85 -13.03 -1.09 -20.89
N GLY A 86 -13.33 -0.47 -19.74
CA GLY A 86 -14.53 -0.78 -18.95
C GLY A 86 -14.40 -1.98 -18.01
N HIS A 87 -13.24 -2.63 -17.96
CA HIS A 87 -12.94 -3.75 -17.07
C HIS A 87 -12.07 -3.32 -15.90
N LEU A 88 -12.27 -3.98 -14.75
CA LEU A 88 -11.38 -3.88 -13.60
C LEU A 88 -10.23 -4.88 -13.77
N LEU A 89 -9.00 -4.37 -13.81
CA LEU A 89 -7.78 -5.18 -13.82
C LEU A 89 -7.09 -5.09 -12.46
N ILE A 90 -6.73 -6.25 -11.91
CA ILE A 90 -5.97 -6.39 -10.66
C ILE A 90 -4.80 -7.34 -10.91
N TYR A 91 -3.57 -6.87 -10.70
CA TYR A 91 -2.38 -7.70 -10.90
C TYR A 91 -1.21 -7.28 -10.00
N GLY A 92 -0.38 -8.26 -9.65
CA GLY A 92 0.87 -8.07 -8.93
C GLY A 92 1.98 -7.57 -9.87
N VAL A 93 2.60 -6.46 -9.48
CA VAL A 93 3.83 -5.93 -10.08
C VAL A 93 5.06 -6.51 -9.37
N LYS A 94 4.96 -6.78 -8.06
CA LYS A 94 5.99 -7.42 -7.23
C LYS A 94 5.31 -8.38 -6.23
N PRO A 95 5.64 -9.69 -6.21
CA PRO A 95 6.19 -10.41 -7.37
C PRO A 95 5.27 -10.23 -8.58
N PHE A 96 5.83 -10.31 -9.79
CA PHE A 96 5.00 -10.22 -11.00
C PHE A 96 4.02 -11.39 -11.01
N THR A 97 2.72 -11.11 -11.14
CA THR A 97 1.69 -12.13 -11.37
C THR A 97 1.11 -11.94 -12.76
N HIS A 98 0.68 -13.03 -13.39
CA HIS A 98 -0.11 -12.98 -14.62
C HIS A 98 -1.31 -12.04 -14.47
N ILE A 99 -1.65 -11.33 -15.54
CA ILE A 99 -2.71 -10.33 -15.51
C ILE A 99 -4.03 -11.06 -15.69
N HIS A 100 -4.89 -10.99 -14.69
CA HIS A 100 -6.24 -11.54 -14.77
C HIS A 100 -7.27 -10.41 -14.92
N GLY A 101 -8.20 -10.61 -15.85
CA GLY A 101 -9.44 -9.86 -15.91
C GLY A 101 -10.38 -10.37 -14.82
N ALA A 102 -10.97 -9.44 -14.08
CA ALA A 102 -12.06 -9.76 -13.18
C ALA A 102 -13.39 -9.68 -13.93
N THR A 103 -14.19 -10.74 -13.90
CA THR A 103 -15.59 -10.72 -14.34
C THR A 103 -16.51 -11.19 -13.21
N PHE A 104 -17.73 -10.68 -13.19
CA PHE A 104 -18.77 -11.17 -12.30
C PHE A 104 -19.65 -12.17 -13.05
N ASN A 105 -19.68 -13.40 -12.55
CA ASN A 105 -20.53 -14.47 -13.03
C ASN A 105 -21.76 -14.62 -12.11
N PHE A 106 -22.93 -14.80 -12.71
CA PHE A 106 -24.23 -14.92 -12.03
C PHE A 106 -24.93 -16.28 -12.26
N ASP A 107 -24.27 -17.25 -12.90
CA ASP A 107 -24.84 -18.56 -13.26
C ASP A 107 -25.33 -19.35 -12.03
N LYS A 108 -24.77 -19.08 -10.85
CA LYS A 108 -25.16 -19.71 -9.58
C LYS A 108 -26.32 -19.00 -8.86
N GLY A 109 -26.91 -17.96 -9.46
CA GLY A 109 -27.95 -17.14 -8.84
C GLY A 109 -27.44 -16.10 -7.82
N TYR A 110 -26.12 -15.98 -7.66
CA TYR A 110 -25.45 -14.94 -6.87
C TYR A 110 -24.14 -14.51 -7.57
N PRO A 111 -23.66 -13.27 -7.35
CA PRO A 111 -22.42 -12.82 -7.95
C PRO A 111 -21.24 -13.64 -7.43
N SER A 112 -20.46 -14.20 -8.36
CA SER A 112 -19.17 -14.82 -8.11
C SER A 112 -18.10 -14.12 -8.93
N LEU A 113 -16.95 -13.85 -8.31
CA LEU A 113 -15.82 -13.21 -8.97
C LEU A 113 -14.99 -14.29 -9.67
N ASP A 114 -15.01 -14.28 -11.00
CA ASP A 114 -14.19 -15.16 -11.82
C ASP A 114 -12.96 -14.38 -12.32
N LEU A 115 -11.79 -15.01 -12.20
CA LEU A 115 -10.53 -14.48 -12.72
C LEU A 115 -10.24 -15.16 -14.07
N ILE A 116 -10.22 -14.38 -15.14
CA ILE A 116 -9.88 -14.85 -16.49
C ILE A 116 -8.46 -14.40 -16.78
N GLU A 117 -7.54 -15.32 -17.03
CA GLU A 117 -6.18 -14.98 -17.46
C GLU A 117 -6.23 -14.21 -18.79
N ILE A 118 -5.67 -12.98 -18.81
CA ILE A 118 -5.61 -12.14 -20.01
C ILE A 118 -4.25 -12.32 -20.70
N VAL A 119 -3.15 -12.45 -19.94
CA VAL A 119 -1.79 -12.91 -20.35
C VAL A 119 -0.94 -13.24 -19.10
#